data_AF-A0A2S6AQF0-F1
#
_entry.id   AF-A0A2S6AQF0-F1
#
_cell.length_a   1.000
_cell.length_b   1.000
_cell.length_c   1.000
_cell.angle_alpha   90.00
_cell.angle_beta   90.00
_cell.angle_gamma   90.00
#
_symmetry.space_group_name_H-M   'P 1'
#
loop_
_entity.id
_entity.type
_entity.pdbx_description
1 polymer ?
#
loop_
_entity_poly.entity_id
_entity_poly.type
_entity_poly.pdbx_seq_one_letter_code
_entity_poly.pdbx_strand_id
1 'polypeptide(L)' 'MPSANSVPTLSRAEFDRLEHRGAAGTTVVLAEMDSAVADRWRGEHAGWRGRHWAYLDDEHGVLRLHPINVTRASSQAAA' A
#
# COMPACT_ATOMS: atom_id res chain seq x y z
N MET A 1 13.20 -4.71 -11.71
CA MET A 1 11.79 -4.36 -11.45
C MET A 1 11.23 -5.35 -10.46
N PRO A 2 10.53 -4.92 -9.40
CA PRO A 2 9.87 -5.84 -8.48
C PRO A 2 8.91 -6.72 -9.31
N SER A 3 9.09 -8.05 -9.28
CA SER A 3 8.22 -9.02 -9.96
C SER A 3 6.75 -8.76 -9.62
N ALA A 4 5.79 -9.30 -10.36
CA ALA A 4 4.35 -9.16 -10.07
C ALA A 4 3.97 -9.44 -8.58
N ASN A 5 4.81 -10.18 -7.84
CA ASN A 5 4.66 -10.46 -6.40
C ASN A 5 5.35 -9.49 -5.44
N SER A 6 6.17 -8.56 -5.90
CA SER A 6 6.93 -7.67 -5.03
C SER A 6 6.11 -6.44 -4.66
N VAL A 7 6.15 -6.10 -3.38
CA VAL A 7 5.24 -5.15 -2.74
C VAL A 7 5.97 -3.82 -2.58
N PRO A 8 5.52 -2.76 -3.26
CA PRO A 8 6.14 -1.44 -3.13
C PRO A 8 6.15 -0.99 -1.67
N THR A 9 7.23 -0.35 -1.26
CA THR A 9 7.33 0.27 0.06
C THR A 9 7.43 1.79 -0.12
N LEU A 10 6.44 2.50 0.38
CA LEU A 10 6.43 3.97 0.38
C LEU A 10 7.00 4.52 1.69
N SER A 11 7.59 5.70 1.63
CA SER A 11 7.85 6.46 2.84
C SER A 11 6.53 6.89 3.50
N ARG A 12 6.56 7.14 4.82
CA ARG A 12 5.41 7.73 5.54
C ARG A 12 4.90 9.00 4.85
N ALA A 13 5.80 9.91 4.47
CA ALA A 13 5.42 11.18 3.83
C ALA A 13 4.80 11.01 2.43
N GLU A 14 5.20 10.00 1.66
CA GLU A 14 4.54 9.67 0.38
C GLU A 14 3.16 9.09 0.60
N PHE A 15 3.03 8.16 1.54
CA PHE A 15 1.75 7.58 1.92
C PHE A 15 0.76 8.66 2.38
N ASP A 16 1.16 9.54 3.29
CA ASP A 16 0.28 10.59 3.84
C ASP A 16 -0.19 11.56 2.73
N ARG A 17 0.67 11.89 1.76
CA ARG A 17 0.29 12.71 0.59
C ARG A 17 -0.73 12.03 -0.31
N LEU A 18 -0.60 10.72 -0.53
CA LEU A 18 -1.55 9.95 -1.33
C LEU A 18 -2.87 9.77 -0.58
N GLU A 19 -2.82 9.47 0.71
CA GLU A 19 -4.01 9.32 1.56
C GLU A 19 -4.81 10.62 1.62
N HIS A 20 -4.15 11.77 1.77
CA HIS A 20 -4.82 13.08 1.74
C HIS A 20 -5.54 13.36 0.41
N ARG A 21 -5.09 12.76 -0.69
CA ARG A 21 -5.73 12.87 -2.03
C ARG A 21 -6.76 11.76 -2.28
N GLY A 22 -7.01 10.88 -1.32
CA GLY A 22 -7.86 9.69 -1.50
C GLY A 22 -7.24 8.61 -2.38
N ALA A 23 -5.93 8.69 -2.66
CA ALA A 23 -5.21 7.76 -3.52
C ALA A 23 -4.48 6.63 -2.76
N ALA A 24 -4.55 6.62 -1.43
CA ALA A 24 -4.05 5.55 -0.59
C ALA A 24 -4.89 5.43 0.68
N GLY A 25 -4.74 4.33 1.40
CA GLY A 25 -5.43 4.16 2.67
C GLY A 25 -5.12 2.84 3.36
N THR A 26 -5.81 2.61 4.48
CA THR A 26 -5.75 1.34 5.20
C THR A 26 -6.67 0.30 4.56
N THR A 27 -6.34 -0.98 4.77
CA THR A 27 -7.15 -2.11 4.28
C THR A 27 -8.51 -2.22 4.97
N VAL A 28 -8.76 -1.49 6.05
CA VAL A 28 -10.07 -1.44 6.73
C VAL A 28 -11.17 -0.99 5.78
N VAL A 29 -10.90 0.04 4.96
CA VAL A 29 -11.86 0.54 3.96
C VAL A 29 -12.21 -0.52 2.92
N LEU A 30 -11.24 -1.37 2.53
CA LEU A 30 -11.51 -2.46 1.59
C LEU A 30 -12.43 -3.52 2.21
N ALA A 31 -12.28 -3.78 3.51
CA ALA A 31 -13.16 -4.71 4.23
C ALA A 31 -14.58 -4.14 4.39
N GLU A 32 -14.71 -2.83 4.67
CA GLU A 32 -16.01 -2.15 4.72
C GLU A 32 -16.75 -2.18 3.38
N MET A 33 -16.01 -2.18 2.27
CA MET A 33 -16.54 -2.32 0.91
C MET A 33 -16.80 -3.78 0.49
N ASP A 34 -16.72 -4.74 1.42
CA ASP A 34 -16.87 -6.18 1.18
C ASP A 34 -15.96 -6.70 0.04
N SER A 35 -14.74 -6.16 -0.03
CA SER A 35 -13.79 -6.47 -1.08
C SER A 35 -12.90 -7.66 -0.73
N ALA A 36 -12.97 -8.72 -1.54
CA ALA A 36 -12.08 -9.89 -1.44
C ALA A 36 -10.61 -9.59 -1.83
N VAL A 37 -10.30 -8.35 -2.22
CA VAL A 37 -8.97 -7.96 -2.72
C VAL A 37 -7.88 -8.14 -1.67
N ALA A 38 -8.14 -7.77 -0.42
CA ALA A 38 -7.16 -7.92 0.66
C ALA A 38 -6.84 -9.39 0.94
N ASP A 39 -7.84 -10.28 0.91
CA ASP A 39 -7.65 -11.71 1.12
C ASP A 39 -6.84 -12.34 -0.02
N ARG A 40 -7.17 -12.00 -1.27
CA ARG A 40 -6.41 -12.42 -2.44
C ARG A 40 -4.95 -12.00 -2.35
N TRP A 41 -4.70 -10.72 -2.01
CA TRP A 41 -3.33 -10.22 -1.89
C TRP A 41 -2.51 -10.91 -0.81
N ARG A 42 -3.12 -11.40 0.28
CA ARG A 42 -2.38 -12.18 1.29
C ARG A 42 -1.83 -13.49 0.72
N GLY A 43 -2.53 -14.10 -0.25
CA GLY A 43 -2.06 -15.29 -0.96
C GLY A 43 -1.01 -14.98 -2.04
N GLU A 44 -1.16 -13.86 -2.74
CA GLU A 44 -0.31 -13.49 -3.88
C GLU A 44 0.99 -12.78 -3.46
N HIS A 45 0.95 -11.98 -2.40
CA HIS A 45 2.03 -11.06 -2.01
C HIS A 45 2.59 -11.35 -0.62
N ALA A 46 3.41 -12.39 -0.51
CA ALA A 46 4.02 -12.82 0.76
C ALA A 46 4.82 -11.72 1.50
N GLY A 47 5.32 -10.70 0.78
CA GLY A 47 6.04 -9.56 1.37
C GLY A 47 5.13 -8.44 1.91
N TRP A 48 3.81 -8.55 1.75
CA TRP A 48 2.87 -7.51 2.15
C TRP A 48 2.48 -7.66 3.61
N ARG A 49 2.48 -6.53 4.35
CA ARG A 49 2.13 -6.52 5.78
C ARG A 49 0.61 -6.46 6.04
N GLY A 50 -0.21 -6.46 4.98
CA GLY A 50 -1.68 -6.53 5.10
C GLY A 50 -2.38 -5.25 5.57
N ARG A 51 -1.69 -4.10 5.58
CA ARG A 51 -2.17 -2.88 6.25
C ARG A 51 -2.61 -1.75 5.32
N HIS A 52 -1.96 -1.60 4.18
CA HIS A 52 -2.14 -0.40 3.34
C HIS A 52 -2.25 -0.76 1.87
N TRP A 53 -2.97 0.09 1.14
CA TRP A 53 -3.13 0.07 -0.30
C TRP A 53 -2.83 1.47 -0.88
N ALA A 54 -2.50 1.52 -2.16
CA ALA A 54 -2.41 2.77 -2.92
C ALA A 54 -2.79 2.55 -4.38
N TYR A 55 -3.26 3.61 -5.03
CA TYR A 55 -3.26 3.73 -6.48
C TYR A 55 -1.87 4.15 -6.95
N LEU A 56 -1.21 3.29 -7.73
CA LEU A 56 0.10 3.55 -8.32
C LEU A 56 0.03 3.36 -9.83
N ASP A 57 0.88 4.07 -10.56
CA ASP A 57 0.96 3.96 -12.03
C ASP A 57 1.53 2.59 -12.44
N ASP A 58 0.94 2.00 -13.48
CA ASP A 58 1.53 0.89 -14.21
C ASP A 58 2.46 1.37 -15.35
N GLU A 59 3.00 0.43 -16.12
CA GLU A 59 3.91 0.72 -17.24
C GLU A 59 3.29 1.59 -18.35
N HIS A 60 1.97 1.76 -18.33
CA HIS A 60 1.21 2.59 -19.27
C HIS A 60 0.71 3.89 -18.65
N GLY A 61 1.10 4.21 -17.40
CA GLY A 61 0.66 5.41 -16.70
C GLY A 61 -0.79 5.33 -16.22
N VAL A 62 -1.34 4.12 -16.07
CA VAL A 62 -2.68 3.91 -15.53
C VAL A 62 -2.59 3.61 -14.05
N LEU A 63 -3.34 4.36 -13.24
CA LEU A 63 -3.45 4.10 -11.80
C LEU A 63 -4.17 2.78 -11.54
N ARG A 64 -3.47 1.85 -10.89
CA ARG A 64 -4.02 0.57 -10.44
C ARG A 64 -3.95 0.45 -8.94
N LEU A 65 -4.86 -0.32 -8.38
CA LEU A 65 -4.89 -0.61 -6.96
C LEU A 65 -3.79 -1.63 -6.60
N HIS A 66 -2.88 -1.27 -5.70
CA HIS A 66 -1.75 -2.10 -5.28
C HIS A 66 -1.71 -2.31 -3.76
N PRO A 67 -1.26 -3.50 -3.30
CA PRO A 67 -0.84 -3.68 -1.92
C PRO A 67 0.49 -2.94 -1.71
N ILE A 68 0.60 -2.15 -0.65
CA ILE A 68 1.84 -1.45 -0.32
C ILE A 68 2.25 -1.67 1.14
N ASN A 69 3.55 -1.54 1.38
CA ASN A 69 4.11 -1.34 2.71
C ASN A 69 4.43 0.14 2.93
N VAL A 70 4.46 0.56 4.18
CA VAL A 70 4.90 1.91 4.55
C VAL A 70 6.08 1.79 5.50
N THR A 71 7.11 2.61 5.30
CA THR A 71 8.24 2.67 6.22
C THR A 71 7.76 3.09 7.61
N ARG A 72 8.38 2.52 8.65
CA ARG A 72 8.12 3.00 10.00
C ARG A 72 8.70 4.41 10.11
N ALA A 73 7.98 5.32 10.76
CA ALA A 73 8.61 6.54 11.23
C ALA A 73 9.73 6.10 12.19
N SER A 74 10.98 6.44 11.87
CA SER A 74 12.05 6.31 12.85
C SER A 74 11.71 7.28 13.98
N SER A 75 11.30 6.76 15.13
CA SER A 75 11.32 7.54 16.36
C SER A 75 12.77 7.88 16.61
N GLN A 76 13.21 9.07 16.19
CA GLN A 76 14.49 9.59 16.64
C GLN A 76 14.34 9.75 18.15
N ALA A 77 15.06 8.92 18.91
CA ALA A 77 15.07 8.99 20.35
C ALA A 77 15.49 10.42 20.72
N ALA A 78 14.62 11.14 21.42
CA ALA A 78 14.97 12.41 22.01
C ALA A 78 16.17 12.15 22.94
N ALA A 79 17.29 12.79 22.63
CA ALA A 79 18.50 12.81 23.44
C ALA A 79 18.38 13.88 24.53
#